data_AF-A0A078B8E3-F1
#
_entry.id   AF-A0A078B8E3-F1
#
_cell.length_a   1.000
_cell.length_b   1.000
_cell.length_c   1.000
_cell.angle_alpha   90.00
_cell.angle_beta   90.00
_cell.angle_gamma   90.00
#
_symmetry.space_group_name_H-M   'P 1'
#
loop_
_entity.id
_entity.type
_entity.pdbx_description
1 polymer ?
#
loop_
_entity_poly.entity_id
_entity_poly.type
_entity_poly.pdbx_seq_one_letter_code
_entity_poly.pdbx_strand_id
1 'polypeptide(L)'
;MTILSKEGSLIQEEPSQKDLSTANSSLSCIPMNETQQRRIIKRIWRSIMEGNLNKLKSLQDQLLYHGQELSNARINKFGWTPLHAACYFGRLSIVIYLIEQDHADPNEVNPNGWHSLIFAVMGGHGSEIVEYLLKKTITDPLLTDEKGNNALAYAKSINPGGQVEQILQNQLI
;
A
#
# COMPACT_ATOMS: atom_id res chain seq x y z
N MET A 1 34.79 50.72 19.64
CA MET A 1 34.23 50.68 21.00
C MET A 1 33.48 49.34 21.11
N THR A 2 33.92 48.51 22.05
CA THR A 2 33.61 47.08 22.26
C THR A 2 32.11 46.76 22.31
N ILE A 3 31.66 45.68 21.64
CA ILE A 3 31.14 44.48 22.32
C ILE A 3 31.19 43.24 21.42
N LEU A 4 31.73 42.18 22.02
CA LEU A 4 31.82 40.79 21.57
C LEU A 4 30.48 40.07 21.81
N SER A 5 30.11 39.15 20.92
CA SER A 5 29.43 37.91 21.31
C SER A 5 30.00 36.75 20.50
N LYS A 6 30.58 35.79 21.22
CA LYS A 6 31.07 34.50 20.74
C LYS A 6 29.89 33.64 20.29
N GLU A 7 29.79 33.32 19.01
CA GLU A 7 29.16 32.07 18.57
C GLU A 7 29.93 31.52 17.37
N GLY A 8 30.47 30.32 17.55
CA GLY A 8 31.22 29.60 16.55
C GLY A 8 31.14 28.12 16.89
N SER A 9 30.07 27.46 16.46
CA SER A 9 30.09 26.07 16.00
C SER A 9 28.75 25.67 15.39
N LEU A 10 28.80 25.43 14.07
CA LEU A 10 28.10 24.44 13.26
C LEU A 10 26.83 23.78 13.85
N ILE A 11 25.67 24.22 13.37
CA ILE A 11 24.48 23.37 13.27
C ILE A 11 24.40 22.95 11.79
N GLN A 12 24.56 21.66 11.52
CA GLN A 12 24.14 21.08 10.25
C GLN A 12 22.61 21.05 10.25
N GLU A 13 21.98 21.95 9.50
CA GLU A 13 20.55 21.81 9.16
C GLU A 13 20.43 20.77 8.04
N GLU A 14 19.89 19.60 8.39
CA GLU A 14 19.32 18.62 7.47
C GLU A 14 18.24 19.29 6.59
N PRO A 15 18.24 19.11 5.25
CA PRO A 15 17.26 19.75 4.40
C PRO A 15 15.87 19.19 4.64
N SER A 16 15.00 20.08 5.15
CA SER A 16 13.57 19.87 5.33
C SER A 16 12.89 19.39 4.04
N GLN A 17 11.92 18.49 4.20
CA GLN A 17 10.94 18.05 3.21
C GLN A 17 10.32 19.23 2.42
N LYS A 18 10.96 19.61 1.32
CA LYS A 18 10.49 20.37 0.16
C LYS A 18 11.33 19.79 -0.96
N ASP A 19 10.81 18.90 -1.80
CA ASP A 19 10.38 19.32 -3.13
C ASP A 19 9.76 18.12 -3.88
N LEU A 20 8.46 17.90 -3.76
CA LEU A 20 7.71 17.05 -4.70
C LEU A 20 6.32 17.60 -5.08
N SER A 21 5.91 18.77 -4.58
CA SER A 21 4.55 19.31 -4.80
C SER A 21 4.43 20.44 -5.85
N THR A 22 5.48 20.78 -6.59
CA THR A 22 5.46 21.99 -7.46
C THR A 22 5.59 21.73 -8.96
N ALA A 23 5.44 20.50 -9.43
CA ALA A 23 5.54 20.17 -10.86
C ALA A 23 4.21 19.77 -11.53
N ASN A 24 3.07 20.35 -11.15
CA ASN A 24 1.82 20.21 -11.92
C ASN A 24 0.99 21.51 -11.95
N SER A 25 1.57 22.54 -12.55
CA SER A 25 0.92 23.81 -12.88
C SER A 25 0.54 23.90 -14.36
N SER A 26 -0.21 22.92 -14.89
CA SER A 26 -0.91 23.06 -16.20
C SER A 26 -1.87 21.92 -16.54
N LEU A 27 -2.69 21.47 -15.58
CA LEU A 27 -3.94 20.77 -15.88
C LEU A 27 -5.03 21.46 -15.07
N SER A 28 -6.14 21.84 -15.70
CA SER A 28 -7.31 22.36 -15.02
C SER A 28 -7.94 21.23 -14.19
N CYS A 29 -7.41 20.99 -13.00
CA CYS A 29 -7.93 19.98 -12.09
C CYS A 29 -9.34 20.39 -11.66
N ILE A 30 -10.37 19.75 -12.23
CA ILE A 30 -11.73 19.89 -11.73
C ILE A 30 -11.79 19.02 -10.47
N PRO A 31 -11.98 19.60 -9.27
CA PRO A 31 -12.10 18.80 -8.05
C PRO A 31 -13.30 17.86 -8.19
N MET A 32 -13.07 16.57 -7.98
CA MET A 32 -14.11 15.56 -8.10
C MET A 32 -15.11 15.69 -6.95
N ASN A 33 -16.42 15.67 -7.26
CA ASN A 33 -17.45 15.70 -6.23
C ASN A 33 -17.41 14.41 -5.40
N GLU A 34 -17.71 14.51 -4.10
CA GLU A 34 -17.67 13.36 -3.17
C GLU A 34 -18.52 12.17 -3.66
N THR A 35 -19.66 12.44 -4.29
CA THR A 35 -20.53 11.42 -4.91
C THR A 35 -19.87 10.73 -6.11
N GLN A 36 -19.11 11.47 -6.93
CA GLN A 36 -18.36 10.92 -8.06
C GLN A 36 -17.21 10.05 -7.54
N GLN A 37 -16.46 10.55 -6.54
CA GLN A 37 -15.39 9.79 -5.89
C GLN A 37 -15.89 8.47 -5.32
N ARG A 38 -17.00 8.49 -4.56
CA ARG A 38 -17.63 7.28 -4.02
C ARG A 38 -18.07 6.30 -5.12
N ARG A 39 -18.52 6.80 -6.28
CA ARG A 39 -18.88 5.94 -7.42
C ARG A 39 -17.65 5.30 -8.07
N ILE A 40 -16.58 6.06 -8.27
CA ILE A 40 -15.32 5.55 -8.83
C ILE A 40 -14.71 4.52 -7.89
N ILE A 41 -14.58 4.82 -6.59
CA ILE A 41 -14.04 3.90 -5.58
C ILE A 41 -14.82 2.58 -5.57
N LYS A 42 -16.16 2.61 -5.63
CA LYS A 42 -16.98 1.39 -5.72
C LYS A 42 -16.68 0.57 -6.98
N ARG A 43 -16.45 1.23 -8.12
CA ARG A 43 -16.12 0.57 -9.39
C ARG A 43 -14.71 -0.03 -9.35
N ILE A 44 -13.76 0.67 -8.72
CA ILE A 44 -12.39 0.21 -8.50
C ILE A 44 -12.42 -1.05 -7.64
N TRP A 45 -13.10 -1.00 -6.49
CA TRP A 45 -13.25 -2.17 -5.63
C TRP A 45 -13.81 -3.38 -6.38
N ARG A 46 -14.88 -3.18 -7.17
CA ARG A 46 -15.44 -4.23 -8.02
C ARG A 46 -14.43 -4.74 -9.05
N SER A 47 -13.65 -3.87 -9.69
CA SER A 47 -12.64 -4.30 -10.67
C SER A 47 -11.54 -5.15 -10.05
N ILE A 48 -11.13 -4.83 -8.82
CA ILE A 48 -10.15 -5.62 -8.06
C ILE A 48 -10.75 -6.98 -7.71
N MET A 49 -11.97 -7.02 -7.20
CA MET A 49 -12.67 -8.28 -6.95
C MET A 49 -12.79 -9.15 -8.20
N GLU A 50 -13.11 -8.55 -9.35
CA GLU A 50 -13.22 -9.24 -10.64
C GLU A 50 -11.85 -9.64 -11.21
N GLY A 51 -10.75 -9.04 -10.75
CA GLY A 51 -9.41 -9.21 -11.33
C GLY A 51 -9.22 -8.47 -12.66
N ASN A 52 -10.06 -7.48 -12.97
CA ASN A 52 -10.04 -6.77 -14.24
C ASN A 52 -9.04 -5.61 -14.22
N LEU A 53 -7.80 -5.88 -14.61
CA LEU A 53 -6.72 -4.90 -14.65
C LEU A 53 -6.99 -3.72 -15.61
N ASN A 54 -7.57 -3.98 -16.78
CA ASN A 54 -7.84 -2.92 -17.77
C ASN A 54 -8.85 -1.90 -17.24
N LYS A 55 -9.88 -2.39 -16.54
CA LYS A 55 -10.87 -1.54 -15.89
C LYS A 55 -10.29 -0.77 -14.71
N LEU A 56 -9.37 -1.39 -13.96
CA LEU A 56 -8.63 -0.71 -12.89
C LEU A 56 -7.81 0.46 -13.45
N LYS A 57 -7.02 0.22 -14.49
CA LYS A 57 -6.20 1.25 -15.18
C LYS A 57 -7.05 2.42 -15.65
N SER A 58 -8.14 2.15 -16.37
CA SER A 58 -9.05 3.19 -16.84
C SER A 58 -9.65 4.03 -15.70
N LEU A 59 -9.93 3.41 -14.55
CA LEU A 59 -10.44 4.13 -13.38
C LEU A 59 -9.34 4.90 -12.64
N GLN A 60 -8.12 4.39 -12.64
CA GLN A 60 -6.96 5.10 -12.10
C GLN A 60 -6.62 6.32 -12.94
N ASP A 61 -6.62 6.22 -14.27
CA ASP A 61 -6.45 7.37 -15.16
C ASP A 61 -7.50 8.45 -14.89
N GLN A 62 -8.74 8.03 -14.62
CA GLN A 62 -9.82 8.93 -14.24
C GLN A 62 -9.56 9.61 -12.88
N LEU A 63 -9.03 8.88 -11.89
CA LEU A 63 -8.65 9.47 -10.59
C LEU A 63 -7.48 10.46 -10.75
N LEU A 64 -6.47 10.08 -11.53
CA LEU A 64 -5.28 10.89 -11.78
C LEU A 64 -5.64 12.19 -12.51
N TYR A 65 -6.59 12.14 -13.45
CA TYR A 65 -7.14 13.34 -14.09
C TYR A 65 -7.73 14.35 -13.09
N HIS A 66 -8.26 13.85 -11.97
CA HIS A 66 -8.78 14.66 -10.87
C HIS A 66 -7.73 14.93 -9.76
N GLY A 67 -6.47 14.53 -9.96
CA GLY A 67 -5.38 14.70 -8.99
C GLY A 67 -5.47 13.79 -7.77
N GLN A 68 -6.15 12.65 -7.87
CA GLN A 68 -6.24 11.66 -6.79
C GLN A 68 -5.38 10.44 -7.11
N GLU A 69 -4.62 9.99 -6.12
CA GLU A 69 -3.84 8.76 -6.19
C GLU A 69 -4.67 7.56 -5.71
N LEU A 70 -4.49 6.43 -6.38
CA LEU A 70 -5.22 5.21 -6.08
C LEU A 70 -4.63 4.50 -4.86
N SER A 71 -3.31 4.44 -4.74
CA SER A 71 -2.56 3.80 -3.64
C SER A 71 -3.04 4.22 -2.26
N ASN A 72 -3.17 5.52 -2.04
CA ASN A 72 -3.63 6.13 -0.79
C ASN A 72 -5.15 6.04 -0.57
N ALA A 73 -5.93 5.63 -1.57
CA ALA A 73 -7.39 5.64 -1.49
C ALA A 73 -7.92 4.51 -0.59
N ARG A 74 -8.59 4.88 0.50
CA ARG A 74 -9.35 3.92 1.32
C ARG A 74 -10.63 3.51 0.59
N ILE A 75 -10.65 2.28 0.09
CA ILE A 75 -11.72 1.83 -0.80
C ILE A 75 -12.94 1.23 -0.07
N ASN A 76 -12.86 1.02 1.24
CA ASN A 76 -13.96 0.50 2.05
C ASN A 76 -13.99 1.08 3.48
N LYS A 77 -15.07 0.77 4.22
CA LYS A 77 -15.25 1.18 5.62
C LYS A 77 -14.27 0.54 6.61
N PHE A 78 -13.54 -0.48 6.18
CA PHE A 78 -12.53 -1.19 6.97
C PHE A 78 -11.13 -0.60 6.74
N GLY A 79 -11.02 0.50 6.00
CA GLY A 79 -9.76 1.15 5.70
C GLY A 79 -8.83 0.32 4.82
N TRP A 80 -9.37 -0.51 3.93
CA TRP A 80 -8.53 -1.25 2.98
C TRP A 80 -8.04 -0.32 1.87
N THR A 81 -6.80 -0.55 1.45
CA THR A 81 -6.22 0.03 0.24
C THR A 81 -6.53 -0.89 -0.94
N PRO A 82 -6.31 -0.44 -2.19
CA PRO A 82 -6.36 -1.31 -3.36
C PRO A 82 -5.43 -2.52 -3.23
N LEU A 83 -4.26 -2.33 -2.63
CA LEU A 83 -3.28 -3.40 -2.41
C LEU A 83 -3.79 -4.44 -1.41
N HIS A 84 -4.38 -4.01 -0.29
CA HIS A 84 -5.04 -4.92 0.67
C HIS A 84 -6.09 -5.81 -0.02
N ALA A 85 -6.95 -5.21 -0.84
CA ALA A 85 -7.96 -5.96 -1.57
C ALA A 85 -7.34 -6.92 -2.60
N ALA A 86 -6.35 -6.47 -3.37
CA ALA A 86 -5.70 -7.29 -4.39
C ALA A 86 -5.01 -8.51 -3.78
N CYS A 87 -4.33 -8.33 -2.64
CA CYS A 87 -3.72 -9.42 -1.87
C CYS A 87 -4.76 -10.41 -1.35
N TYR A 88 -5.85 -9.91 -0.75
CA TYR A 88 -6.92 -10.76 -0.21
C TYR A 88 -7.63 -11.59 -1.29
N PHE A 89 -7.88 -11.01 -2.46
CA PHE A 89 -8.56 -11.70 -3.56
C PHE A 89 -7.63 -12.52 -4.47
N GLY A 90 -6.34 -12.61 -4.17
CA GLY A 90 -5.40 -13.39 -4.97
C GLY A 90 -5.15 -12.80 -6.37
N ARG A 91 -5.18 -11.48 -6.52
CA ARG A 91 -5.07 -10.81 -7.84
C ARG A 91 -3.63 -10.38 -8.12
N LEU A 92 -2.74 -11.34 -8.41
CA LEU A 92 -1.31 -11.08 -8.64
C LEU A 92 -1.05 -9.97 -9.68
N SER A 93 -1.73 -9.98 -10.82
CA SER A 93 -1.54 -8.95 -11.87
C SER A 93 -1.87 -7.54 -11.38
N ILE A 94 -2.81 -7.41 -10.45
CA ILE A 94 -3.18 -6.13 -9.84
C ILE A 94 -2.15 -5.74 -8.77
N VAL A 95 -1.68 -6.69 -7.96
CA VAL A 95 -0.62 -6.46 -6.96
C VAL A 95 0.65 -5.92 -7.62
N ILE A 96 1.11 -6.57 -8.69
CA ILE A 96 2.29 -6.14 -9.46
C ILE A 96 2.08 -4.71 -9.96
N TYR A 97 0.92 -4.44 -10.58
CA TYR A 97 0.62 -3.12 -11.11
C TYR A 97 0.58 -2.04 -10.03
N LEU A 98 -0.03 -2.30 -8.87
CA LEU A 98 -0.11 -1.33 -7.78
C LEU A 98 1.26 -1.03 -7.16
N ILE A 99 2.14 -2.03 -7.04
CA ILE A 99 3.47 -1.85 -6.45
C ILE A 99 4.41 -1.17 -7.46
N GLU A 100 4.44 -1.64 -8.71
CA GLU A 100 5.41 -1.16 -9.69
C GLU A 100 5.01 0.17 -10.33
N GLN A 101 3.71 0.42 -10.54
CA GLN A 101 3.22 1.58 -11.29
C GLN A 101 2.56 2.63 -10.41
N ASP A 102 1.87 2.23 -9.36
CA ASP A 102 1.16 3.14 -8.45
C ASP A 102 1.94 3.38 -7.13
N HIS A 103 3.14 2.82 -7.03
CA HIS A 103 4.06 2.93 -5.89
C HIS A 103 3.40 2.65 -4.53
N ALA A 104 2.43 1.73 -4.50
CA ALA A 104 1.72 1.37 -3.27
C ALA A 104 2.67 0.74 -2.26
N ASP A 105 2.63 1.22 -1.01
CA ASP A 105 3.44 0.69 0.08
C ASP A 105 2.81 -0.63 0.61
N PRO A 106 3.50 -1.79 0.48
CA PRO A 106 3.01 -3.05 1.02
C PRO A 106 2.99 -3.12 2.55
N ASN A 107 3.76 -2.26 3.23
CA ASN A 107 3.79 -2.15 4.69
C ASN A 107 2.70 -1.25 5.24
N GLU A 108 1.94 -0.58 4.38
CA GLU A 108 0.81 0.23 4.81
C GLU A 108 -0.18 -0.64 5.59
N VAL A 109 -0.61 -0.15 6.75
CA VAL A 109 -1.56 -0.86 7.61
C VAL A 109 -2.95 -0.25 7.52
N ASN A 110 -3.96 -1.11 7.61
CA ASN A 110 -5.34 -0.68 7.84
C ASN A 110 -5.54 -0.27 9.32
N PRO A 111 -6.72 0.26 9.70
CA PRO A 111 -7.03 0.63 11.08
C PRO A 111 -7.02 -0.49 12.12
N ASN A 112 -6.80 -1.75 11.72
CA ASN A 112 -6.64 -2.89 12.63
C ASN A 112 -5.15 -3.32 12.73
N GLY A 113 -4.23 -2.55 12.15
CA GLY A 113 -2.81 -2.90 12.06
C GLY A 113 -2.49 -3.98 11.01
N TRP A 114 -3.42 -4.32 10.11
CA TRP A 114 -3.19 -5.34 9.09
C TRP A 114 -2.56 -4.75 7.84
N HIS A 115 -1.45 -5.33 7.41
CA HIS A 115 -0.70 -4.98 6.21
C HIS A 115 -0.94 -6.00 5.08
N SER A 116 -0.45 -5.68 3.87
CA SER A 116 -0.72 -6.43 2.64
C SER A 116 -0.33 -7.91 2.70
N LEU A 117 0.72 -8.25 3.46
CA LEU A 117 1.15 -9.63 3.66
C LEU A 117 0.11 -10.45 4.43
N ILE A 118 -0.45 -9.92 5.53
CA ILE A 118 -1.51 -10.60 6.30
C ILE A 118 -2.74 -10.85 5.42
N PHE A 119 -3.13 -9.90 4.58
CA PHE A 119 -4.23 -10.08 3.64
C PHE A 119 -3.97 -11.19 2.62
N ALA A 120 -2.75 -11.30 2.09
CA ALA A 120 -2.38 -12.36 1.17
C ALA A 120 -2.47 -13.75 1.82
N VAL A 121 -2.07 -13.86 3.09
CA VAL A 121 -2.21 -15.10 3.88
C VAL A 121 -3.69 -15.43 4.10
N MET A 122 -4.50 -14.44 4.51
CA MET A 122 -5.93 -14.61 4.77
C MET A 122 -6.75 -14.99 3.54
N GLY A 123 -6.32 -14.56 2.36
CA GLY A 123 -6.98 -14.88 1.10
C GLY A 123 -6.93 -16.36 0.71
N GLY A 124 -6.08 -17.18 1.35
CA GLY A 124 -5.95 -18.62 1.11
C GLY A 124 -5.35 -19.02 -0.25
N HIS A 125 -5.27 -18.09 -1.21
CA HIS A 125 -4.74 -18.29 -2.57
C HIS A 125 -3.42 -17.55 -2.80
N GLY A 126 -2.87 -16.91 -1.78
CA GLY A 126 -1.82 -15.92 -1.93
C GLY A 126 -0.38 -16.43 -1.94
N SER A 127 -0.07 -17.72 -2.16
CA SER A 127 1.32 -18.20 -2.10
C SER A 127 2.23 -17.47 -3.09
N GLU A 128 1.77 -17.27 -4.33
CA GLU A 128 2.48 -16.50 -5.35
C GLU A 128 2.63 -15.02 -4.97
N ILE A 129 1.60 -14.44 -4.34
CA ILE A 129 1.61 -13.04 -3.89
C ILE A 129 2.54 -12.86 -2.71
N VAL A 130 2.54 -13.79 -1.75
CA VAL A 130 3.42 -13.81 -0.59
C VAL A 130 4.87 -13.93 -1.06
N GLU A 131 5.16 -14.84 -1.98
CA GLU A 131 6.49 -14.92 -2.60
C GLU A 131 6.87 -13.63 -3.32
N TYR A 132 5.95 -13.04 -4.06
CA TYR A 132 6.20 -11.79 -4.77
C TYR A 132 6.51 -10.66 -3.79
N LEU A 133 5.68 -10.46 -2.77
CA LEU A 133 5.88 -9.42 -1.75
C LEU A 133 7.22 -9.61 -1.04
N LEU A 134 7.52 -10.82 -0.56
CA LEU A 134 8.78 -11.12 0.14
C LEU A 134 10.02 -10.95 -0.74
N LYS A 135 9.96 -11.34 -2.03
CA LYS A 135 11.13 -11.24 -2.93
C LYS A 135 11.34 -9.86 -3.54
N LYS A 136 10.24 -9.14 -3.80
CA LYS A 136 10.26 -7.92 -4.62
C LYS A 136 10.05 -6.65 -3.83
N THR A 137 9.66 -6.74 -2.57
CA THR A 137 9.48 -5.55 -1.73
C THR A 137 10.21 -5.70 -0.41
N ILE A 138 10.53 -4.56 0.20
CA ILE A 138 11.05 -4.48 1.57
C ILE A 138 9.85 -4.61 2.53
N THR A 139 9.08 -5.69 2.41
CA THR A 139 8.02 -5.98 3.37
C THR A 139 8.66 -6.61 4.58
N ASP A 140 8.40 -6.08 5.77
CA ASP A 140 8.86 -6.71 7.01
C ASP A 140 7.94 -7.90 7.36
N PRO A 141 8.38 -9.17 7.24
CA PRO A 141 7.57 -10.32 7.59
C PRO A 141 7.29 -10.43 9.09
N LEU A 142 8.04 -9.70 9.92
CA LEU A 142 7.88 -9.65 11.37
C LEU A 142 6.92 -8.54 11.82
N LEU A 143 6.43 -7.71 10.90
CA LEU A 143 5.44 -6.70 11.23
C LEU A 143 4.22 -7.37 11.86
N THR A 144 3.82 -6.86 13.02
CA THR A 144 2.68 -7.38 13.79
C THR A 144 1.50 -6.45 13.73
N ASP A 145 0.30 -7.03 13.79
CA ASP A 145 -0.92 -6.26 14.00
C ASP A 145 -1.02 -5.72 15.44
N GLU A 146 -2.13 -5.02 15.75
CA GLU A 146 -2.41 -4.49 17.08
C GLU A 146 -2.51 -5.57 18.18
N LYS A 147 -2.71 -6.83 17.79
CA LYS A 147 -2.78 -7.98 18.70
C LYS A 147 -1.43 -8.70 18.86
N GLY A 148 -0.37 -8.20 18.24
CA GLY A 148 0.96 -8.82 18.26
C GLY A 148 1.10 -10.03 17.34
N ASN A 149 0.16 -10.25 16.40
CA ASN A 149 0.22 -11.34 15.45
C ASN A 149 0.87 -10.88 14.15
N ASN A 150 1.88 -11.62 13.69
CA ASN A 150 2.49 -11.44 12.38
C ASN A 150 1.83 -12.35 11.32
N ALA A 151 2.23 -12.18 10.06
CA ALA A 151 1.74 -12.99 8.95
C ALA A 151 1.92 -14.51 9.17
N LEU A 152 3.00 -14.93 9.84
CA LEU A 152 3.25 -16.34 10.15
C LEU A 152 2.24 -16.89 11.18
N ALA A 153 1.90 -16.12 12.22
CA ALA A 153 0.90 -16.50 13.21
C ALA A 153 -0.47 -16.73 12.54
N TYR A 154 -0.84 -15.84 11.61
CA TYR A 154 -2.04 -16.02 10.80
C TYR A 154 -1.97 -17.27 9.91
N ALA A 155 -0.86 -17.49 9.22
CA ALA A 155 -0.69 -18.66 8.34
C ALA A 155 -0.88 -19.98 9.10
N LYS A 156 -0.28 -20.09 10.29
CA LYS A 156 -0.44 -21.25 11.19
C LYS A 156 -1.87 -21.46 11.65
N SER A 157 -2.58 -20.38 11.97
CA SER A 157 -3.96 -20.46 12.46
C SER A 157 -4.96 -20.85 11.36
N ILE A 158 -4.69 -20.48 10.11
CA ILE A 158 -5.59 -20.71 8.98
C ILE A 158 -5.35 -22.10 8.38
N ASN A 159 -4.08 -22.43 8.07
CA ASN A 159 -3.73 -23.71 7.44
C ASN A 159 -2.35 -24.18 7.90
N PRO A 160 -2.28 -24.89 9.05
CA PRO A 160 -1.02 -25.37 9.59
C PRO A 160 -0.36 -26.37 8.64
N GLY A 161 0.90 -26.14 8.30
CA GLY A 161 1.68 -26.91 7.33
C GLY A 161 1.45 -26.51 5.87
N GLY A 162 0.64 -25.49 5.61
CA GLY A 162 0.36 -24.99 4.27
C GLY A 162 1.56 -24.36 3.58
N GLN A 163 1.51 -24.24 2.25
CA GLN A 163 2.60 -23.68 1.43
C GLN A 163 2.99 -22.26 1.89
N VAL A 164 2.02 -21.42 2.23
CA VAL A 164 2.25 -20.03 2.69
C VAL A 164 3.01 -19.99 4.03
N GLU A 165 2.69 -20.91 4.95
CA GLU A 165 3.43 -21.02 6.22
C GLU A 165 4.88 -21.41 5.95
N GLN A 166 5.13 -22.40 5.09
CA GLN A 166 6.48 -22.85 4.77
C GLN A 166 7.29 -21.74 4.10
N ILE A 167 6.69 -20.97 3.19
CA ILE A 167 7.34 -19.81 2.55
C ILE A 167 7.74 -18.78 3.61
N LEU A 168 6.83 -18.42 4.52
CA LEU A 168 7.11 -17.46 5.58
C LEU A 168 8.15 -17.98 6.58
N GLN A 169 8.11 -19.26 6.94
CA GLN A 169 9.10 -19.88 7.83
C GLN A 169 10.49 -19.89 7.21
N ASN A 170 10.61 -20.28 5.93
CA ASN A 170 11.89 -20.37 5.24
C ASN A 170 12.57 -19.01 5.03
N GLN A 171 11.84 -17.90 5.15
CA GLN A 171 12.39 -16.54 5.04
C GLN A 171 12.72 -15.91 6.40
N LEU A 172 12.39 -16.60 7.51
CA LEU A 172 12.62 -16.13 8.89
C LEU A 172 13.76 -16.88 9.60
N ILE A 173 14.45 -17.80 8.92
CA ILE A 173 15.57 -18.63 9.41
C ILE A 173 16.83 -18.25 8.62
#